data_AF-A0AAW4YDA7-F1
#
_entry.id   AF-A0AAW4YDA7-F1
#
_cell.length_a   1.000
_cell.length_b   1.000
_cell.length_c   1.000
_cell.angle_alpha   90.00
_cell.angle_beta   90.00
_cell.angle_gamma   90.00
#
_symmetry.space_group_name_H-M   'P 1'
#
loop_
_entity.id
_entity.type
_entity.pdbx_description
1 polymer ?
#
loop_
_entity_poly.entity_id
_entity_poly.type
_entity_poly.pdbx_seq_one_letter_code
_entity_poly.pdbx_strand_id
1 'polypeptide(L)'
;MKKMILINVITVVVLLAIGIAGFYFWNKTTSYITTDNAKVNGDQIKIASPASGQIKSLNVKQGDKLDKGDKVATVTVQGQDGETKDMELKMPQKGTIAKLDGMEGSMVQAGNPIAYAYNLDDLYV
;
A
#
# COMPACT_ATOMS: atom_id res chain seq x y z
N MET A 1 64.40 -24.81 17.28
CA MET A 1 63.53 -25.83 16.63
C MET A 1 62.08 -25.75 17.11
N LYS A 2 61.78 -25.89 18.42
CA LYS A 2 60.39 -25.83 18.94
C LYS A 2 59.61 -24.56 18.57
N LYS A 3 60.26 -23.39 18.57
CA LYS A 3 59.64 -22.10 18.19
C LYS A 3 59.25 -22.00 16.70
N MET A 4 60.02 -22.59 15.78
CA MET A 4 59.69 -22.59 14.35
C MET A 4 58.55 -23.56 14.01
N ILE A 5 58.53 -24.72 14.69
CA ILE A 5 57.42 -25.67 14.57
C ILE A 5 56.12 -25.03 15.09
N LEU A 6 56.19 -24.32 16.23
CA LEU A 6 55.04 -23.61 16.79
C LEU A 6 54.49 -22.53 15.85
N ILE A 7 55.38 -21.74 15.23
CA ILE A 7 55.00 -20.71 14.25
C ILE A 7 54.26 -21.34 13.06
N ASN A 8 54.80 -22.41 12.47
CA ASN A 8 54.15 -23.08 11.34
C ASN A 8 52.79 -23.67 11.70
N VAL A 9 52.65 -24.26 12.89
CA VAL A 9 51.36 -24.80 13.36
C VAL A 9 50.33 -23.68 13.53
N ILE A 10 50.72 -22.55 14.13
CA ILE A 10 49.83 -21.38 14.27
C ILE A 10 49.43 -20.85 12.89
N THR A 11 50.36 -20.76 11.94
CA THR A 11 50.06 -20.32 10.57
C THR A 11 49.04 -21.24 9.89
N VAL A 12 49.16 -22.56 10.03
CA VAL A 12 48.21 -23.52 9.45
C VAL A 12 46.82 -23.37 10.09
N VAL A 13 46.75 -23.19 11.41
CA VAL A 13 45.47 -22.98 12.12
C VAL A 13 44.79 -21.69 11.67
N VAL A 14 45.56 -20.61 11.50
CA VAL A 14 45.02 -19.33 11.00
C VAL A 14 44.51 -19.47 9.57
N LEU A 15 45.24 -20.16 8.69
CA LEU A 15 44.80 -20.41 7.32
C LEU A 15 43.52 -21.26 7.27
N LEU A 16 43.41 -22.28 8.13
CA LEU A 16 42.19 -23.09 8.25
C LEU A 16 41.00 -22.26 8.74
N ALA A 17 41.20 -21.40 9.74
CA ALA A 17 40.16 -20.51 10.25
C ALA A 17 39.66 -19.54 9.17
N ILE A 18 40.58 -18.95 8.38
CA ILE A 18 40.24 -18.08 7.25
C ILE A 18 39.48 -18.86 6.17
N GLY A 19 39.93 -20.08 5.84
CA GLY A 19 39.27 -20.94 4.85
C GLY A 19 37.84 -21.33 5.26
N ILE A 20 37.64 -21.69 6.54
CA ILE A 20 36.32 -22.03 7.09
C ILE A 20 35.41 -20.81 7.09
N ALA A 21 35.90 -19.65 7.54
CA ALA A 21 35.13 -18.41 7.52
C ALA A 21 34.74 -18.02 6.08
N GLY A 22 35.71 -18.06 5.16
CA GLY A 22 35.47 -17.76 3.74
C GLY A 22 34.45 -18.71 3.11
N PHE A 23 34.56 -20.02 3.37
CA PHE A 23 33.60 -21.01 2.89
C PHE A 23 32.20 -20.79 3.47
N TYR A 24 32.09 -20.47 4.77
CA TYR A 24 30.82 -20.16 5.41
C TYR A 24 30.16 -18.90 4.83
N PHE A 25 30.92 -17.82 4.64
CA PHE A 25 30.42 -16.60 4.00
C PHE A 25 30.00 -16.83 2.55
N TRP A 26 30.81 -17.56 1.76
CA TRP A 26 30.46 -17.91 0.39
C TRP A 26 29.15 -18.70 0.34
N ASN A 27 29.03 -19.78 1.12
CA ASN A 27 27.82 -20.60 1.14
C ASN A 27 26.58 -19.80 1.56
N LYS A 28 26.72 -18.86 2.52
CA LYS A 28 25.60 -18.02 2.97
C LYS A 28 25.18 -16.99 1.91
N THR A 29 26.11 -16.41 1.16
CA THR A 29 25.81 -15.39 0.15
C THR A 29 25.34 -15.97 -1.18
N THR A 30 25.83 -17.15 -1.59
CA THR A 30 25.45 -17.75 -2.88
C THR A 30 24.17 -18.59 -2.83
N SER A 31 23.84 -19.18 -1.67
CA SER A 31 22.72 -20.13 -1.57
C SER A 31 21.39 -19.49 -1.14
N TYR A 32 21.35 -18.21 -0.78
CA TYR A 32 20.15 -17.54 -0.27
C TYR A 32 19.96 -16.16 -0.91
N ILE A 33 18.93 -16.02 -1.74
CA ILE A 33 18.42 -14.71 -2.15
C ILE A 33 17.45 -14.25 -1.06
N THR A 34 17.88 -13.29 -0.24
CA THR A 34 16.98 -12.60 0.70
C THR A 34 16.40 -11.39 -0.03
N THR A 35 15.08 -11.31 -0.14
CA THR A 35 14.42 -10.09 -0.62
C THR A 35 13.35 -9.72 0.38
N ASP A 36 13.47 -8.53 0.97
CA ASP A 36 12.52 -8.01 1.94
C ASP A 36 11.38 -7.23 1.26
N ASN A 37 11.11 -7.53 -0.02
CA ASN A 37 10.24 -6.73 -0.88
C ASN A 37 8.82 -7.31 -0.99
N ALA A 38 8.27 -7.83 0.10
CA ALA A 38 6.85 -8.18 0.16
C ALA A 38 6.02 -6.90 0.31
N LYS A 39 5.06 -6.65 -0.60
CA LYS A 39 4.11 -5.53 -0.50
C LYS A 39 2.70 -6.07 -0.36
N VAL A 40 2.01 -5.66 0.70
CA VAL A 40 0.59 -5.97 0.86
C VAL A 40 -0.21 -5.11 -0.13
N ASN A 41 -0.94 -5.77 -1.02
CA ASN A 41 -1.82 -5.19 -2.02
C ASN A 41 -3.27 -5.61 -1.78
N GLY A 42 -4.21 -4.94 -2.44
CA GLY A 42 -5.63 -5.26 -2.42
C GLY A 42 -6.33 -4.61 -3.61
N ASP A 43 -7.56 -5.02 -3.86
CA ASP A 43 -8.36 -4.45 -4.95
C ASP A 43 -8.83 -3.04 -4.59
N GLN A 44 -8.39 -2.06 -5.39
CA GLN A 44 -8.72 -0.66 -5.16
C GLN A 44 -10.16 -0.35 -5.57
N ILE A 45 -10.96 0.07 -4.60
CA ILE A 45 -12.33 0.57 -4.80
C ILE A 45 -12.24 2.08 -4.98
N LYS A 46 -12.65 2.57 -6.16
CA LYS A 46 -12.68 4.00 -6.48
C LYS A 46 -14.10 4.53 -6.30
N ILE A 47 -14.26 5.56 -5.46
CA ILE A 47 -15.51 6.28 -5.29
C ILE A 47 -15.38 7.59 -6.05
N ALA A 48 -16.04 7.69 -7.20
CA ALA A 48 -15.95 8.82 -8.10
C ALA A 48 -17.33 9.42 -8.37
N SER A 49 -17.36 10.72 -8.67
CA SER A 49 -18.60 11.37 -9.09
C SER A 49 -18.94 10.97 -10.53
N PRO A 50 -20.19 10.58 -10.85
CA PRO A 50 -20.59 10.27 -12.22
C PRO A 50 -20.76 11.52 -13.10
N ALA A 51 -20.89 12.70 -12.49
CA ALA A 51 -21.02 13.98 -13.16
C ALA A 51 -20.16 15.05 -12.47
N SER A 52 -19.78 16.09 -13.22
CA SER A 52 -19.02 17.21 -12.67
C SER A 52 -19.92 18.08 -11.77
N GLY A 53 -19.39 18.54 -10.65
CA GLY A 53 -20.16 19.28 -9.65
C GLY A 53 -19.32 19.70 -8.46
N GLN A 54 -19.98 20.18 -7.41
CA GLN A 54 -19.34 20.57 -6.15
C GLN A 54 -19.62 19.52 -5.07
N ILE A 55 -18.60 19.14 -4.30
CA ILE A 55 -18.79 18.29 -3.12
C ILE A 55 -19.53 19.10 -2.06
N LYS A 56 -20.81 18.80 -1.85
CA LYS A 56 -21.65 19.43 -0.85
C LYS A 56 -21.37 18.92 0.56
N SER A 57 -21.10 17.62 0.70
CA SER A 57 -20.74 17.04 1.99
C SER A 57 -19.85 15.81 1.79
N LEU A 58 -18.87 15.60 2.67
CA LEU A 58 -18.05 14.40 2.71
C LEU A 58 -18.19 13.77 4.10
N ASN A 59 -18.97 12.69 4.20
CA ASN A 59 -19.43 12.14 5.47
C ASN A 59 -18.52 11.03 6.01
N VAL A 60 -17.29 10.93 5.50
CA VAL A 60 -16.36 9.84 5.80
C VAL A 60 -14.96 10.38 6.09
N LYS A 61 -14.17 9.58 6.81
CA LYS A 61 -12.77 9.83 7.14
C LYS A 61 -11.91 8.66 6.71
N GLN A 62 -10.62 8.91 6.58
CA GLN A 62 -9.66 7.83 6.38
C GLN A 62 -9.69 6.86 7.56
N GLY A 63 -9.76 5.57 7.27
CA GLY A 63 -9.91 4.49 8.25
C GLY A 63 -11.36 4.06 8.51
N ASP A 64 -12.36 4.79 8.01
CA ASP A 64 -13.76 4.40 8.19
C ASP A 64 -14.08 3.12 7.42
N LYS A 65 -14.75 2.19 8.10
CA LYS A 65 -15.29 0.96 7.51
C LYS A 65 -16.72 1.21 7.07
N LEU A 66 -17.04 0.84 5.84
CA LEU A 66 -18.33 1.06 5.24
C LEU A 66 -18.80 -0.22 4.52
N ASP A 67 -20.09 -0.45 4.55
CA ASP A 67 -20.75 -1.52 3.83
C ASP A 67 -21.28 -1.03 2.48
N LYS A 68 -21.70 -1.99 1.64
CA LYS A 68 -22.30 -1.68 0.35
C LYS A 68 -23.55 -0.81 0.53
N GLY A 69 -23.61 0.32 -0.16
CA GLY A 69 -24.74 1.25 -0.13
C GLY A 69 -24.58 2.39 0.88
N ASP A 70 -23.57 2.33 1.76
CA ASP A 70 -23.31 3.42 2.70
C ASP A 70 -22.92 4.70 1.98
N LYS A 71 -23.42 5.81 2.49
CA LYS A 71 -23.19 7.14 1.91
C LYS A 71 -21.78 7.63 2.22
N VAL A 72 -21.03 7.97 1.18
CA VAL A 72 -19.67 8.50 1.26
C VAL A 72 -19.70 10.02 1.17
N ALA A 73 -20.37 10.56 0.15
CA ALA A 73 -20.39 11.98 -0.14
C ALA A 73 -21.72 12.40 -0.80
N THR A 74 -21.98 13.71 -0.78
CA THR A 74 -23.03 14.34 -1.59
C THR A 74 -22.35 15.30 -2.56
N VAL A 75 -22.68 15.20 -3.85
CA VAL A 75 -22.19 16.11 -4.89
C VAL A 75 -23.37 16.82 -5.51
N THR A 76 -23.35 18.16 -5.51
CA THR A 76 -24.32 18.97 -6.23
C THR A 76 -23.84 19.11 -7.67
N VAL A 77 -24.61 18.56 -8.60
CA VAL A 77 -24.32 18.59 -10.04
C VAL A 77 -25.31 19.50 -10.75
N GLN A 78 -24.88 20.16 -11.81
CA GLN A 78 -25.77 20.95 -12.66
C GLN A 78 -26.27 20.08 -13.82
N GLY A 79 -27.59 19.92 -13.93
CA GLY A 79 -28.23 19.22 -15.03
C GLY A 79 -28.21 20.03 -16.33
N GLN A 80 -28.52 19.38 -17.45
CA GLN A 80 -28.59 20.04 -18.76
C GLN A 80 -29.65 21.15 -18.82
N ASP A 81 -30.69 21.05 -17.98
CA ASP A 81 -31.78 22.01 -17.89
C ASP A 81 -31.43 23.23 -17.01
N GLY A 82 -30.19 23.32 -16.53
CA GLY A 82 -29.71 24.40 -15.65
C GLY A 82 -30.03 24.20 -14.16
N GLU A 83 -30.89 23.24 -13.81
CA GLU A 83 -31.20 22.89 -12.43
C GLU A 83 -30.05 22.18 -11.72
N THR A 84 -29.85 22.49 -10.44
CA THR A 84 -28.90 21.78 -9.58
C THR A 84 -29.58 20.60 -8.89
N LYS A 85 -28.93 19.44 -8.89
CA LYS A 85 -29.41 18.22 -8.22
C LYS A 85 -28.32 17.67 -7.31
N ASP A 86 -28.71 17.26 -6.12
CA ASP A 86 -27.81 16.57 -5.20
C ASP A 86 -27.76 15.08 -5.56
N MET A 87 -26.56 14.58 -5.81
CA MET A 87 -26.27 13.17 -6.04
C MET A 87 -25.53 12.60 -4.84
N GLU A 88 -26.02 11.47 -4.33
CA GLU A 88 -25.32 10.73 -3.29
C GLU A 88 -24.35 9.73 -3.90
N LEU A 89 -23.09 9.80 -3.47
CA LEU A 89 -22.08 8.81 -3.79
C LEU A 89 -22.07 7.77 -2.66
N LYS A 90 -22.30 6.52 -3.05
CA LYS A 90 -22.42 5.39 -2.13
C LYS A 90 -21.31 4.39 -2.37
N MET A 91 -20.99 3.61 -1.34
CA MET A 91 -20.03 2.53 -1.45
C MET A 91 -20.55 1.42 -2.37
N PRO A 92 -19.80 1.02 -3.41
CA PRO A 92 -20.23 -0.03 -4.33
C PRO A 92 -20.14 -1.43 -3.71
N GLN A 93 -19.27 -1.61 -2.71
CA GLN A 93 -19.04 -2.85 -1.98
C GLN A 93 -18.46 -2.53 -0.59
N LYS A 94 -18.40 -3.53 0.29
CA LYS A 94 -17.77 -3.40 1.63
C LYS A 94 -16.29 -3.02 1.49
N GLY A 95 -15.83 -2.07 2.28
CA GLY A 95 -14.44 -1.63 2.26
C GLY A 95 -14.10 -0.63 3.36
N THR A 96 -12.82 -0.31 3.48
CA THR A 96 -12.30 0.71 4.39
C THR A 96 -11.71 1.86 3.59
N ILE A 97 -12.05 3.11 3.91
CA ILE A 97 -11.49 4.29 3.25
C ILE A 97 -9.99 4.38 3.52
N ALA A 98 -9.17 4.26 2.49
CA ALA A 98 -7.72 4.37 2.59
C ALA A 98 -7.19 5.77 2.29
N LYS A 99 -7.89 6.54 1.44
CA LYS A 99 -7.49 7.89 1.07
C LYS A 99 -8.69 8.73 0.66
N LEU A 100 -8.67 10.01 1.02
CA LEU A 100 -9.61 11.03 0.57
C LEU A 100 -8.85 12.02 -0.31
N ASP A 101 -9.31 12.19 -1.55
CA ASP A 101 -8.78 13.18 -2.49
C ASP A 101 -9.73 14.38 -2.66
N GLY A 102 -11.03 14.18 -2.41
CA GLY A 102 -12.01 15.26 -2.39
C GLY A 102 -12.08 15.96 -1.03
N MET A 103 -12.40 17.25 -1.06
CA MET A 103 -12.71 18.04 0.14
C MET A 103 -14.10 18.66 0.02
N GLU A 104 -14.80 18.82 1.14
CA GLU A 104 -16.08 19.53 1.15
C GLU A 104 -15.91 20.96 0.60
N GLY A 105 -16.85 21.37 -0.26
CA GLY A 105 -16.80 22.63 -1.01
C GLY A 105 -15.93 22.61 -2.28
N SER A 106 -15.12 21.57 -2.52
CA SER A 106 -14.29 21.48 -3.72
C SER A 106 -15.07 21.06 -4.98
N MET A 107 -14.56 21.44 -6.15
CA MET A 107 -15.10 21.00 -7.44
C MET A 107 -14.53 19.65 -7.84
N VAL A 108 -15.38 18.80 -8.40
CA VAL A 108 -15.02 17.47 -8.91
C VAL A 108 -15.49 17.31 -10.36
N GLN A 109 -14.74 16.53 -11.12
CA GLN A 109 -15.09 16.17 -12.48
C GLN A 109 -15.68 14.76 -12.55
N ALA A 110 -16.49 14.50 -13.57
CA ALA A 110 -17.00 13.16 -13.85
C ALA A 110 -15.85 12.15 -13.98
N GLY A 111 -15.95 11.03 -13.26
CA GLY A 111 -14.95 9.97 -13.26
C GLY A 111 -13.73 10.22 -12.36
N ASN A 112 -13.53 11.45 -11.86
CA ASN A 112 -12.46 11.69 -10.88
C ASN A 112 -12.84 11.12 -9.52
N PRO A 113 -11.99 10.25 -8.93
CA PRO A 113 -12.23 9.70 -7.61
C PRO A 113 -12.07 10.78 -6.52
N ILE A 114 -13.01 10.79 -5.59
CA ILE A 114 -12.98 11.62 -4.39
C ILE A 114 -12.49 10.84 -3.17
N ALA A 115 -12.59 9.52 -3.21
CA ALA A 115 -12.12 8.62 -2.17
C ALA A 115 -11.67 7.29 -2.78
N TYR A 116 -10.71 6.66 -2.10
CA TYR A 116 -10.24 5.32 -2.39
C TYR A 116 -10.47 4.45 -1.17
N ALA A 117 -10.97 3.24 -1.40
CA ALA A 117 -11.18 2.24 -0.37
C ALA A 117 -10.55 0.90 -0.79
N TYR A 118 -10.30 0.05 0.19
CA TYR A 118 -9.86 -1.33 -0.01
C TYR A 118 -10.63 -2.24 0.95
N ASN A 119 -10.86 -3.48 0.54
CA ASN A 119 -11.31 -4.50 1.47
C ASN A 119 -10.10 -5.03 2.26
N LEU A 120 -9.95 -4.59 3.51
CA LEU A 120 -8.82 -5.01 4.36
C LEU A 120 -8.91 -6.47 4.82
N ASP A 121 -10.06 -7.12 4.63
CA ASP A 121 -10.24 -8.55 4.89
C ASP A 121 -9.80 -9.42 3.70
N ASP A 122 -9.47 -8.80 2.56
CA ASP A 122 -9.10 -9.48 1.29
C ASP A 122 -7.85 -8.83 0.68
N LEU A 123 -6.72 -8.99 1.39
CA LEU A 123 -5.40 -8.47 1.00
C LEU A 123 -4.48 -9.62 0.58
N TYR A 124 -3.58 -9.35 -0.35
CA TYR A 124 -2.60 -10.31 -0.86
C TYR A 124 -1.18 -9.73 -0.83
N VAL A 125 -0.16 -10.60 -0.89
CA VAL A 125 1.27 -10.25 -0.87
C VAL A 125 1.91 -10.65 -2.18
#